data_AF-A0A0Q5CHV7-F1
#
_entry.id   AF-A0A0Q5CHV7-F1
#
_cell.length_a   1.000
_cell.length_b   1.000
_cell.length_c   1.000
_cell.angle_alpha   90.00
_cell.angle_beta   90.00
_cell.angle_gamma   90.00
#
_symmetry.space_group_name_H-M   'P 1'
#
loop_
_entity.id
_entity.type
_entity.pdbx_description
1 polymer ?
#
loop_
_entity_poly.entity_id
_entity_poly.type
_entity_poly.pdbx_seq_one_letter_code
_entity_poly.pdbx_strand_id
1 'polypeptide(L)' 'MERDTNAPSSEKPDSTGPNSRPRDTTIAQTGEGIPDDSGRPVEIDDKEAQRIEEKIRTL' A
#
# COMPACT_ATOMS: atom_id res chain seq x y z
N MET A 1 10.20 -33.98 -22.09
CA MET A 1 9.89 -32.63 -22.61
C MET A 1 10.32 -31.64 -21.55
N GLU A 2 11.51 -31.08 -21.69
CA GLU A 2 11.94 -29.96 -20.86
C GLU A 2 11.23 -28.71 -21.39
N ARG A 3 10.51 -28.00 -20.51
CA ARG A 3 9.85 -26.76 -20.89
C ARG A 3 10.90 -25.66 -20.72
N ASP A 4 11.36 -25.10 -21.84
CA ASP A 4 12.14 -23.87 -21.85
C ASP A 4 11.29 -22.76 -21.21
N THR A 5 11.63 -22.37 -19.99
CA THR A 5 10.94 -21.32 -19.23
C THR A 5 11.45 -19.92 -19.56
N ASN A 6 12.40 -19.80 -20.50
CA ASN A 6 13.10 -18.57 -20.83
C ASN A 6 12.56 -17.89 -22.11
N ALA A 7 11.23 -17.86 -22.26
CA ALA A 7 10.59 -17.05 -23.29
C ALA A 7 10.02 -15.77 -22.63
N PRO A 8 10.31 -14.56 -23.12
CA PRO A 8 9.71 -13.35 -22.60
C PRO A 8 8.19 -13.42 -22.85
N SER A 9 7.43 -13.50 -21.77
CA SER A 9 5.96 -13.36 -21.79
C SER A 9 5.61 -12.06 -22.50
N SER A 10 4.76 -12.10 -23.52
CA SER A 10 4.20 -10.89 -24.13
C SER A 10 3.58 -10.03 -23.04
N GLU A 11 3.95 -8.74 -23.01
CA GLU A 11 3.53 -7.79 -21.95
C GLU A 11 2.01 -7.62 -21.83
N LYS A 12 1.24 -8.03 -22.84
CA LYS A 12 -0.22 -8.02 -22.82
C LYS A 12 -0.74 -9.37 -22.34
N PRO A 13 -1.48 -9.43 -21.22
CA PRO A 13 -2.17 -10.64 -20.82
C PRO A 13 -3.30 -10.94 -21.80
N ASP A 14 -3.45 -12.20 -22.21
CA ASP A 14 -4.55 -12.68 -23.08
C ASP A 14 -5.91 -12.72 -22.37
N SER A 15 -5.98 -12.20 -21.14
CA SER A 15 -7.16 -12.22 -20.27
C SER A 15 -7.46 -10.81 -19.77
N THR A 16 -8.75 -10.52 -19.63
CA THR A 16 -9.27 -9.30 -18.99
C THR A 16 -9.78 -9.57 -17.57
N GLY A 17 -9.49 -10.76 -17.02
CA GLY A 17 -9.93 -11.15 -15.68
C GLY A 17 -9.21 -10.39 -14.56
N PRO A 18 -9.69 -10.44 -13.31
CA PRO A 18 -9.17 -9.65 -12.18
C PRO A 18 -7.68 -9.82 -11.90
N ASN A 19 -7.12 -10.99 -12.21
CA ASN A 19 -5.71 -11.32 -12.03
C ASN A 19 -4.80 -10.85 -13.18
N SER A 20 -5.35 -10.20 -14.21
CA SER A 20 -4.63 -9.75 -15.41
C SER A 20 -4.05 -8.34 -15.24
N ARG A 21 -3.83 -7.89 -14.00
CA ARG A 21 -3.19 -6.60 -13.74
C ARG A 21 -1.74 -6.61 -14.29
N PRO A 22 -1.29 -5.54 -14.98
CA PRO A 22 0.08 -5.48 -15.47
C PRO A 22 1.07 -5.47 -14.30
N ARG A 23 2.16 -6.24 -14.42
CA ARG A 23 3.15 -6.46 -13.36
C ARG A 23 3.87 -5.18 -12.96
N ASP A 24 4.11 -4.30 -13.93
CA ASP A 24 4.87 -3.05 -13.76
C ASP A 24 3.97 -1.84 -13.47
N THR A 25 2.74 -2.08 -13.00
CA THR A 25 1.83 -0.99 -12.59
C THR A 25 1.69 -0.91 -11.09
N THR A 26 1.72 0.30 -10.57
CA THR A 26 1.58 0.56 -9.14
C THR A 26 0.18 0.18 -8.62
N ILE A 27 0.09 -0.20 -7.35
CA ILE A 27 -1.18 -0.41 -6.68
C ILE A 27 -1.84 0.96 -6.52
N ALA A 28 -3.15 1.06 -6.78
CA ALA A 28 -3.87 2.35 -6.76
C ALA A 28 -3.73 3.12 -5.43
N GLN A 29 -3.40 2.42 -4.34
CA GLN A 29 -3.16 2.97 -3.01
C GLN A 29 -1.72 3.46 -2.77
N THR A 30 -0.75 3.08 -3.61
CA THR A 30 0.68 3.41 -3.46
C THR A 30 1.31 3.92 -4.77
N GLY A 31 0.50 4.47 -5.68
CA GLY A 31 0.96 5.12 -6.91
C GLY A 31 1.77 6.39 -6.64
N GLU A 32 2.37 6.97 -7.67
CA GLU A 32 3.07 8.26 -7.56
C GLU A 32 2.11 9.33 -7.05
N GLY A 33 2.55 10.07 -6.01
CA GLY A 33 1.75 11.06 -5.28
C GLY A 33 2.06 10.98 -3.78
N ILE A 34 2.09 12.13 -3.10
CA ILE A 34 2.12 12.11 -1.63
C ILE A 34 0.74 11.64 -1.16
N PRO A 35 0.65 10.71 -0.18
CA PRO A 35 -0.62 10.35 0.44
C PRO A 35 -1.39 11.61 0.86
N ASP A 36 -2.70 11.60 0.67
CA ASP A 36 -3.54 12.68 1.17
C ASP A 36 -3.60 12.61 2.70
N ASP A 37 -2.66 13.31 3.34
CA ASP A 37 -2.55 13.43 4.78
C ASP A 37 -3.44 14.58 5.33
N SER A 38 -4.41 15.08 4.55
CA SER A 38 -5.38 16.09 5.02
C SER A 38 -6.45 15.51 5.97
N GLY A 39 -6.17 14.37 6.61
CA GLY A 39 -7.05 13.75 7.58
C GLY A 39 -7.39 14.70 8.73
N ARG A 40 -8.58 14.53 9.31
CA ARG A 40 -8.98 15.34 10.47
C ARG A 40 -8.12 14.95 11.68
N PRO A 41 -7.70 15.93 12.50
CA PRO A 41 -7.10 15.65 13.78
C PRO A 41 -8.00 14.75 14.64
N VAL A 42 -7.38 13.87 15.43
CA VAL A 42 -8.10 13.08 16.42
C VAL A 42 -8.31 13.94 17.66
N GLU A 43 -9.56 14.24 17.97
CA GLU A 43 -9.93 14.92 19.21
C GLU A 43 -9.77 13.96 20.38
N ILE A 44 -8.99 14.36 21.39
CA ILE A 44 -8.77 13.59 22.61
C ILE A 44 -9.05 14.45 23.83
N ASP A 45 -9.51 13.82 24.91
CA ASP A 45 -9.67 14.50 26.19
C ASP A 45 -8.33 14.61 26.96
N ASP A 46 -8.30 15.47 27.98
CA ASP A 46 -7.09 15.74 28.76
C ASP A 46 -6.55 14.50 29.48
N LYS A 47 -7.42 13.55 29.86
CA LYS A 47 -7.03 12.33 30.55
C LYS A 47 -6.31 11.38 29.58
N GLU A 48 -6.81 11.29 28.36
CA GLU A 48 -6.20 10.52 27.29
C GLU A 48 -4.85 11.11 26.87
N ALA A 49 -4.73 12.44 26.81
CA ALA A 49 -3.48 13.12 26.53
C ALA A 49 -2.38 12.79 27.56
N GLN A 50 -2.71 12.82 28.86
CA GLN A 50 -1.78 12.43 29.93
C GLN A 50 -1.32 10.98 29.81
N ARG A 51 -2.25 10.06 29.54
CA ARG A 51 -1.94 8.64 29.37
C ARG A 51 -0.98 8.40 28.19
N ILE A 52 -1.14 9.14 27.10
CA ILE A 52 -0.25 9.06 25.93
C ILE A 52 1.14 9.59 26.31
N GLU A 53 1.23 10.72 27.00
CA GLU A 53 2.50 11.31 27.43
C GLU A 53 3.31 10.35 28.31
N GLU A 54 2.69 9.79 29.35
CA GLU A 54 3.33 8.82 30.25
C GLU A 54 3.88 7.61 29.49
N LYS A 55 3.10 7.10 28.53
CA LYS A 55 3.50 5.96 27.69
C LYS A 55 4.69 6.29 26.79
N ILE A 56 4.75 7.51 26.24
CA ILE A 56 5.87 7.93 25.39
C ILE A 56 7.14 8.11 26.22
N ARG A 57 7.06 8.67 27.42
CA ARG A 57 8.22 8.92 28.30
C ARG A 57 8.84 7.66 28.90
N THR A 58 8.09 6.56 28.92
CA THR A 58 8.51 5.27 29.48
C THR A 58 9.03 4.28 28.43
N LEU A 59 9.04 4.67 27.14
CA LEU A 59 9.74 3.97 26.06
C LEU A 59 11.24 4.31 26.06
#